data_AF-A0A8T5Y1S9-F1
#
_entry.id   AF-A0A8T5Y1S9-F1
#
_cell.length_a   1.000
_cell.length_b   1.000
_cell.length_c   1.000
_cell.angle_alpha   90.00
_cell.angle_beta   90.00
_cell.angle_gamma   90.00
#
_symmetry.space_group_name_H-M   'P 1'
#
loop_
_entity.id
_entity.type
_entity.pdbx_description
1 polymer ?
#
loop_
_entity_poly.entity_id
_entity_poly.type
_entity_poly.pdbx_seq_one_letter_code
_entity_poly.pdbx_strand_id
1 'polypeptide(L)'
;MTLNELKAKRPTKITVNQAAAIMGVTPRYLHMGLQQDTQIPCPQFPFGAAVKMSGRWSYYINTARFIKWMDGPLGREEVDNDFNQGDAEHVGCAM
;
A
#
# COMPACT_ATOMS: atom_id res chain seq x y z
N MET A 1 6.36 -3.96 -12.50
CA MET A 1 7.70 -3.42 -12.16
C MET A 1 8.06 -3.96 -10.80
N THR A 2 9.31 -4.34 -10.59
CA THR A 2 9.83 -4.84 -9.32
C THR A 2 10.42 -3.70 -8.48
N LEU A 3 10.61 -3.92 -7.17
CA LEU A 3 11.22 -2.95 -6.26
C LEU A 3 12.64 -2.55 -6.71
N ASN A 4 13.42 -3.51 -7.22
CA ASN A 4 14.79 -3.27 -7.67
C ASN A 4 14.84 -2.35 -8.89
N GLU A 5 13.94 -2.55 -9.86
CA GLU A 5 13.82 -1.66 -11.01
C GLU A 5 13.40 -0.24 -10.61
N LEU A 6 12.54 -0.11 -9.59
CA LEU A 6 12.12 1.19 -9.08
C LEU A 6 13.29 1.94 -8.43
N LYS A 7 14.10 1.24 -7.62
CA LYS A 7 15.31 1.81 -6.97
C LYS A 7 16.35 2.26 -8.01
N ALA A 8 16.44 1.57 -9.16
CA ALA A 8 17.35 1.91 -10.25
C ALA A 8 16.90 3.12 -11.07
N LYS A 9 15.62 3.16 -11.48
CA LYS A 9 15.11 4.23 -12.36
C LYS A 9 14.77 5.53 -11.61
N ARG A 10 14.43 5.44 -10.32
CA ARG A 10 14.04 6.57 -9.46
C ARG A 10 13.11 7.61 -10.14
N PRO A 11 12.01 7.19 -10.78
CA PRO A 11 11.04 8.13 -11.34
C PRO A 11 10.45 9.00 -10.23
N THR A 12 9.99 10.21 -10.54
CA THR A 12 9.44 11.13 -9.52
C THR A 12 8.12 10.63 -8.91
N LYS A 13 7.35 9.84 -9.66
CA LYS A 13 6.06 9.28 -9.25
C LYS A 13 5.85 7.86 -9.80
N ILE A 14 5.04 7.08 -9.11
CA ILE A 14 4.58 5.75 -9.57
C ILE A 14 3.05 5.68 -9.58
N THR A 15 2.50 4.74 -10.34
CA THR A 15 1.05 4.50 -10.37
C THR A 15 0.62 3.56 -9.25
N VAL A 16 -0.68 3.56 -8.93
CA VAL A 16 -1.25 2.67 -7.91
C VAL A 16 -1.00 1.20 -8.26
N ASN A 17 -1.22 0.80 -9.52
CA ASN A 17 -0.99 -0.58 -9.98
C ASN A 17 0.47 -1.01 -9.79
N GLN A 18 1.40 -0.09 -10.02
CA GLN A 18 2.82 -0.34 -9.84
C GLN A 18 3.19 -0.49 -8.36
N ALA A 19 2.68 0.37 -7.49
CA ALA A 19 2.87 0.26 -6.05
C ALA A 19 2.25 -1.03 -5.49
N ALA A 20 1.04 -1.38 -5.95
CA ALA A 20 0.33 -2.60 -5.58
C ALA A 20 1.13 -3.86 -5.93
N ALA A 21 1.69 -3.90 -7.13
CA ALA A 21 2.54 -5.01 -7.58
C ALA A 21 3.83 -5.14 -6.74
N ILE A 22 4.39 -4.03 -6.24
CA ILE A 22 5.59 -4.06 -5.38
C ILE A 22 5.24 -4.51 -3.96
N MET A 23 4.09 -4.06 -3.43
CA MET A 23 3.62 -4.41 -2.09
C MET A 23 3.01 -5.81 -2.00
N GLY A 24 2.68 -6.44 -3.14
CA GLY A 24 1.95 -7.71 -3.17
C GLY A 24 0.48 -7.58 -2.76
N VAL A 25 -0.10 -6.38 -2.80
CA VAL A 25 -1.50 -6.10 -2.42
C VAL A 25 -2.36 -5.81 -3.64
N THR A 26 -3.68 -5.81 -3.46
CA THR A 26 -4.59 -5.43 -4.56
C THR A 26 -4.59 -3.92 -4.80
N PRO A 27 -4.77 -3.44 -6.04
CA PRO A 27 -4.88 -2.00 -6.32
C PRO A 27 -6.02 -1.32 -5.56
N ARG A 28 -7.11 -2.06 -5.28
CA ARG A 28 -8.25 -1.58 -4.51
C ARG A 28 -7.87 -1.24 -3.07
N TYR A 29 -7.00 -2.04 -2.46
CA TYR A 29 -6.49 -1.77 -1.12
C TYR A 29 -5.77 -0.42 -1.04
N LEU A 30 -4.82 -0.18 -1.96
CA LEU A 30 -4.14 1.11 -2.06
C LEU A 30 -5.10 2.27 -2.37
N HIS A 31 -6.08 2.07 -3.25
CA HIS A 31 -7.08 3.10 -3.53
C HIS A 31 -7.87 3.50 -2.29
N MET A 32 -8.32 2.54 -1.48
CA MET A 32 -9.09 2.83 -0.26
C MET A 32 -8.20 3.48 0.79
N GLY A 33 -6.99 2.94 0.98
CA GLY A 33 -5.98 3.49 1.88
C GLY A 33 -5.65 4.96 1.59
N LEU A 34 -5.30 5.27 0.35
CA LEU A 34 -4.93 6.63 -0.07
C LEU A 34 -6.12 7.61 -0.02
N GLN A 35 -7.36 7.13 -0.11
CA GLN A 35 -8.57 7.96 0.04
C GLN A 35 -8.86 8.28 1.50
N GLN A 36 -8.80 7.27 2.37
CA GLN A 36 -9.02 7.42 3.82
C GLN A 36 -7.94 8.27 4.49
N ASP A 37 -6.71 8.21 3.97
CA ASP A 37 -5.56 9.00 4.43
C ASP A 37 -5.85 10.51 4.52
N THR A 38 -6.74 11.02 3.65
CA THR A 38 -7.07 12.46 3.60
C THR A 38 -7.94 12.97 4.73
N GLN A 39 -8.51 12.08 5.56
CA GLN A 39 -9.54 12.44 6.54
C GLN A 39 -9.14 12.12 7.98
N ILE A 40 -7.97 11.50 8.20
CA ILE A 40 -7.56 10.98 9.51
C ILE A 40 -6.29 11.72 9.98
N PRO A 41 -6.19 12.09 11.28
CA PRO A 41 -5.00 12.76 11.83
C PRO A 41 -3.70 11.95 11.71
N CYS A 42 -3.79 10.64 11.50
CA CYS A 42 -2.69 9.71 11.29
C CYS A 42 -2.84 8.98 9.95
N PRO A 43 -2.16 9.44 8.89
CA PRO A 43 -2.21 8.80 7.58
C PRO A 43 -1.55 7.40 7.60
N GLN A 44 -2.26 6.39 7.10
CA GLN A 44 -1.77 5.01 6.99
C GLN A 44 -0.70 4.87 5.89
N PHE A 45 -0.75 5.72 4.86
CA PHE A 45 0.16 5.65 3.72
C PHE A 45 0.92 6.97 3.54
N PRO A 46 1.97 7.22 4.35
CA PRO A 46 2.73 8.47 4.33
C PRO A 46 3.67 8.59 3.12
N PHE A 47 3.30 8.02 1.97
CA PHE A 47 4.04 8.07 0.71
C PHE A 47 3.19 8.54 -0.48
N GLY A 48 1.87 8.63 -0.33
CA GLY A 48 0.96 9.06 -1.39
C GLY A 48 -0.29 9.72 -0.84
N ALA A 49 -1.11 10.25 -1.73
CA ALA A 49 -2.41 10.80 -1.39
C ALA A 49 -3.38 10.62 -2.57
N ALA A 50 -4.67 10.48 -2.28
CA ALA A 50 -5.72 10.59 -3.27
C ALA A 50 -6.42 11.95 -3.13
N VAL A 51 -6.53 12.70 -4.22
CA VAL A 51 -7.24 13.99 -4.24
C VAL A 51 -8.46 13.86 -5.13
N LYS A 52 -9.62 14.29 -4.63
CA LYS A 52 -10.86 14.31 -5.42
C LYS A 52 -10.96 15.66 -6.15
N MET A 53 -10.78 15.64 -7.46
CA MET A 53 -10.91 16.81 -8.34
C MET A 53 -12.14 16.66 -9.22
N SER A 54 -13.11 17.58 -9.13
CA SER A 54 -14.29 17.65 -10.00
C SER A 54 -15.01 16.30 -10.19
N GLY A 55 -15.20 15.55 -9.09
CA GLY A 55 -15.88 14.25 -9.10
C GLY A 55 -15.00 13.03 -9.47
N ARG A 56 -13.74 13.24 -9.86
CA ARG A 56 -12.78 12.16 -10.18
C ARG A 56 -11.68 12.07 -9.14
N TRP A 57 -11.31 10.85 -8.75
CA TRP A 57 -10.14 10.62 -7.91
C TRP A 57 -8.87 10.66 -8.74
N SER A 58 -7.90 11.43 -8.27
CA SER A 58 -6.54 11.46 -8.79
C SER A 58 -5.59 10.94 -7.71
N TYR A 59 -4.74 10.00 -8.08
CA TYR A 59 -3.81 9.36 -7.16
C TYR A 59 -2.39 9.84 -7.41
N TYR A 60 -1.70 10.20 -6.35
CA TYR A 60 -0.30 10.58 -6.39
C TYR A 60 0.49 9.73 -5.41
N ILE A 61 1.52 9.05 -5.90
CA ILE A 61 2.44 8.25 -5.09
C ILE A 61 3.86 8.74 -5.36
N ASN A 62 4.53 9.22 -4.32
CA ASN A 62 5.91 9.67 -4.41
C ASN A 62 6.87 8.48 -4.25
N THR A 63 7.72 8.28 -5.25
CA THR A 63 8.65 7.15 -5.29
C THR A 63 9.63 7.13 -4.13
N ALA A 64 10.21 8.29 -3.77
CA ALA A 64 11.21 8.36 -2.72
C ALA A 64 10.62 8.04 -1.35
N ARG A 65 9.41 8.56 -1.06
CA ARG A 65 8.69 8.25 0.18
C ARG A 65 8.25 6.80 0.22
N PHE A 66 7.80 6.25 -0.91
CA PHE A 66 7.40 4.85 -1.01
C PHE A 66 8.57 3.91 -0.75
N ILE A 67 9.74 4.15 -1.36
CA ILE A 67 10.95 3.36 -1.10
C ILE A 67 11.34 3.44 0.37
N LYS A 68 11.34 4.64 0.98
CA LYS A 68 11.66 4.81 2.41
C LYS A 68 10.68 4.08 3.32
N TRP A 69 9.40 4.03 2.96
CA TRP A 69 8.38 3.31 3.71
C TRP A 69 8.60 1.80 3.66
N MET A 70 8.91 1.26 2.47
CA MET A 70 9.26 -0.16 2.29
C MET A 70 10.56 -0.56 3.02
N ASP A 71 11.51 0.36 3.15
CA ASP A 71 12.79 0.16 3.84
C ASP A 71 12.68 0.37 5.37
N GLY A 72 11.56 0.94 5.85
CA GLY A 72 11.36 1.30 7.25
C GLY A 72 11.01 0.10 8.16
N PRO A 73 11.11 0.27 9.49
CA PRO A 73 10.84 -0.80 10.47
C PRO A 73 9.39 -1.30 10.50
N LEU A 74 8.46 -0.59 9.85
CA LEU A 74 7.05 -0.97 9.67
C LEU A 74 6.77 -1.68 8.32
N GLY A 75 7.79 -1.80 7.45
CA GLY A 75 7.68 -2.37 6.10
C GLY A 75 8.12 -3.84 6.01
N ARG A 76 8.47 -4.48 7.14
CA ARG A 76 8.77 -5.91 7.24
C ARG A 76 7.86 -6.56 8.29
N GLU A 77 6.60 -6.78 7.93
CA GLU A 77 5.95 -8.00 8.37
C GLU A 77 6.26 -9.02 7.29
N GLU A 78 7.10 -10.01 7.60
CA GLU A 78 7.27 -11.18 6.75
C GLU A 78 5.90 -11.86 6.72
N VAL A 79 5.17 -11.70 5.61
CA VAL A 79 3.99 -12.51 5.37
C VAL A 79 4.51 -13.86 4.91
N ASP A 80 4.89 -14.69 5.87
CA ASP A 80 4.99 -16.13 5.68
C ASP A 80 3.62 -16.59 5.15
N ASN A 81 3.53 -16.78 3.84
CA ASN A 81 2.35 -17.29 3.17
C ASN A 81 2.27 -18.80 3.41
N ASP A 82 1.98 -19.19 4.65
CA ASP A 82 1.47 -20.52 5.00
C ASP A 82 -0.05 -20.56 4.81
N PHE A 83 -0.54 -20.12 3.66
CA PHE A 83 -1.93 -20.37 3.25
C PHE A 83 -2.03 -21.83 2.80
N ASN A 84 -1.96 -22.75 3.76
CA ASN A 84 -2.38 -24.12 3.56
C ASN A 84 -3.92 -24.17 3.67
N GLN A 85 -4.54 -24.80 2.69
CA GLN A 85 -5.99 -24.98 2.59
C GLN A 85 -6.46 -25.97 3.69
N GLY A 86 -7.37 -25.52 4.56
CA GLY A 86 -7.93 -26.26 5.71
C GLY A 86 -7.48 -25.55 6.99
N ASP A 87 -8.34 -25.01 7.86
CA ASP A 87 -9.52 -25.64 8.44
C ASP A 87 -10.53 -24.54 8.85
N ALA A 88 -11.80 -24.74 8.49
CA ALA A 88 -12.88 -23.85 8.88
C ALA A 88 -13.51 -24.32 10.18
N GLU A 89 -12.88 -24.16 11.35
CA GLU A 89 -13.57 -24.34 12.63
C GLU A 89 -13.06 -23.41 13.75
N HIS A 90 -14.04 -22.79 14.42
CA HIS A 90 -14.06 -22.43 15.83
C HIS A 90 -13.52 -21.06 16.33
N VAL A 91 -14.52 -20.20 16.58
CA VAL A 91 -14.80 -19.36 17.77
C VAL A 91 -13.89 -18.22 18.21
N GLY A 92 -14.56 -17.12 18.58
CA GLY A 92 -14.20 -16.42 19.81
C GLY A 92 -14.08 -14.91 19.68
N CYS A 93 -15.21 -14.23 19.54
CA CYS A 93 -15.32 -12.82 19.93
C CYS A 93 -15.11 -12.77 21.46
N ALA A 94 -14.01 -12.16 21.91
CA ALA A 94 -13.78 -11.82 23.31
C ALA A 94 -13.65 -10.30 23.43
N MET A 95 -14.39 -9.80 24.42
CA MET A 95 -14.74 -8.41 24.74
C MET A 95 -13.57 -7.44 24.86
#